data_AF-A0A365N8K8-F1
#
_entry.id   AF-A0A365N8K8-F1
#
_cell.length_a   1.000
_cell.length_b   1.000
_cell.length_c   1.000
_cell.angle_alpha   90.00
_cell.angle_beta   90.00
_cell.angle_gamma   90.00
#
_symmetry.space_group_name_H-M   'P 1'
#
loop_
_entity.id
_entity.type
_entity.pdbx_description
1 polymer ?
#
loop_
_entity_poly.entity_id
_entity_poly.type
_entity_poly.pdbx_seq_one_letter_code
_entity_poly.pdbx_strand_id
1 'polypeptide(L)'
;MASVLTSTESQTRRREQYHEADVVVVGAGVFGCTIAYALANQGRSVLLLERWLSEPDRIVGELLQPGGVASLQKIGLGHCLEGIDAMPCYGYTVFYHGEKVLVPYPGLDDSGNVTHAWGGHSTADKRPSGCSFHHGRFITKLRESCINHKNITVVETEVVKTLRGEVSDQILGVESRTKNKETGVKEKDYYFGQLTIIADGYDSKWRQEVLRTKPKVCSKFYALELIDCDLPEPGHGHVIIGNAFPILLYQIGTHETRALIDVPQGIPEASPENGGAINNALDQLYWKRKPLTGIINVLAQALYSLFAANDRQLRALQYGCFNYFKRGSTDGPVALLAGMLQRPFILAYHFFSVAFLAIWLNACTVIGCGILGIFKAPLAIIDAVLILWKACIVFLPIMYRETFQ
;
A
#
# COMPACT_ATOMS: atom_id res chain seq x y z
N MET A 1 5.81 35.32 -43.82
CA MET A 1 5.54 33.87 -43.80
C MET A 1 5.47 33.43 -42.34
N ALA A 2 4.27 33.24 -41.80
CA ALA A 2 4.12 32.68 -40.45
C ALA A 2 4.45 31.18 -40.53
N SER A 3 5.45 30.72 -39.77
CA SER A 3 5.74 29.28 -39.70
C SER A 3 4.56 28.57 -39.04
N VAL A 4 4.03 27.55 -39.71
CA VAL A 4 2.98 26.69 -39.15
C VAL A 4 3.62 25.93 -37.98
N LEU A 5 3.29 26.31 -36.74
CA LEU A 5 3.73 25.61 -35.54
C LEU A 5 3.29 24.15 -35.62
N THR A 6 4.18 23.24 -35.26
CA THR A 6 3.81 21.83 -35.12
C THR A 6 2.76 21.67 -34.02
N SER A 7 1.97 20.58 -34.05
CA SER A 7 0.94 20.33 -33.03
C SER A 7 1.54 20.29 -31.61
N THR A 8 2.77 19.81 -31.46
CA THR A 8 3.47 19.75 -30.17
C THR A 8 3.95 21.12 -29.68
N GLU A 9 4.46 21.98 -30.56
CA GLU A 9 4.87 23.35 -30.18
C GLU A 9 3.66 24.20 -29.79
N SER A 10 2.55 24.07 -30.50
CA SER A 10 1.30 24.77 -30.15
C SER A 10 0.73 24.30 -28.81
N GLN A 11 0.75 23.00 -28.51
CA GLN A 11 0.35 22.46 -27.20
C GLN A 11 1.27 22.92 -26.07
N THR A 12 2.59 22.99 -26.30
CA THR A 12 3.56 23.46 -25.32
C THR A 12 3.31 24.93 -24.98
N ARG A 13 3.13 25.76 -26.02
CA ARG A 13 2.77 27.17 -25.84
C ARG A 13 1.47 27.35 -25.06
N ARG A 14 0.46 26.51 -25.29
CA ARG A 14 -0.81 26.56 -24.53
C ARG A 14 -0.62 26.29 -23.04
N ARG A 15 0.21 25.31 -22.68
CA ARG A 15 0.52 25.01 -21.28
C ARG A 15 1.33 26.11 -20.62
N GLU A 16 2.35 26.63 -21.29
CA GLU A 16 3.29 27.58 -20.69
C GLU A 16 2.79 29.03 -20.65
N GLN A 17 2.04 29.48 -21.66
CA GLN A 17 1.59 30.87 -21.75
C GLN A 17 0.16 31.08 -21.26
N TYR A 18 -0.72 30.08 -21.48
CA TYR A 18 -2.14 30.20 -21.18
C TYR A 18 -2.59 29.29 -20.03
N HIS A 19 -1.68 28.47 -19.48
CA HIS A 19 -1.97 27.52 -18.41
C HIS A 19 -3.14 26.57 -18.77
N GLU A 20 -3.23 26.20 -20.05
CA GLU A 20 -4.26 25.31 -20.60
C GLU A 20 -3.64 23.97 -21.06
N ALA A 21 -4.27 22.86 -20.66
CA ALA A 21 -3.91 21.51 -21.10
C ALA A 21 -5.15 20.63 -21.30
N ASP A 22 -4.96 19.43 -21.86
CA ASP A 22 -6.04 18.43 -21.89
C ASP A 22 -6.36 17.97 -20.46
N VAL A 23 -5.34 17.80 -19.63
CA VAL A 23 -5.47 17.30 -18.25
C VAL A 23 -4.65 18.14 -17.27
N VAL A 24 -5.28 18.49 -16.14
CA VAL A 24 -4.61 19.07 -14.97
C VAL A 24 -4.53 18.01 -13.88
N VAL A 25 -3.32 17.70 -13.42
CA VAL A 25 -3.07 16.73 -12.33
C VAL A 25 -2.54 17.50 -11.12
N VAL A 26 -3.24 17.40 -9.99
CA VAL A 26 -2.90 18.08 -8.74
C VAL A 26 -2.21 17.11 -7.78
N GLY A 27 -0.92 17.33 -7.52
CA GLY A 27 -0.05 16.50 -6.68
C GLY A 27 0.89 15.66 -7.53
N ALA A 28 2.20 15.87 -7.40
CA ALA A 28 3.26 15.10 -8.07
C ALA A 28 3.88 14.07 -7.12
N GLY A 29 3.01 13.27 -6.48
CA GLY A 29 3.40 12.04 -5.78
C GLY A 29 3.45 10.84 -6.72
N VAL A 30 3.45 9.62 -6.17
CA VAL A 30 3.50 8.36 -6.96
C VAL A 30 2.41 8.30 -8.02
N PHE A 31 1.14 8.44 -7.62
CA PHE A 31 0.01 8.35 -8.55
C PHE A 31 0.03 9.50 -9.57
N GLY A 32 0.24 10.74 -9.12
CA GLY A 32 0.22 11.93 -9.97
C GLY A 32 1.27 11.92 -11.07
N CYS A 33 2.52 11.55 -10.75
CA CYS A 33 3.56 11.41 -11.77
C CYS A 33 3.23 10.28 -12.75
N THR A 34 2.78 9.13 -12.24
CA THR A 34 2.48 7.95 -13.06
C THR A 34 1.32 8.20 -14.02
N ILE A 35 0.22 8.82 -13.56
CA ILE A 35 -0.95 9.12 -14.40
C ILE A 35 -0.63 10.22 -15.42
N ALA A 36 0.13 11.25 -15.03
CA ALA A 36 0.59 12.28 -15.94
C ALA A 36 1.43 11.69 -17.07
N TYR A 37 2.40 10.82 -16.73
CA TYR A 37 3.26 10.15 -17.71
C TYR A 37 2.46 9.21 -18.63
N ALA A 38 1.54 8.41 -18.09
CA ALA A 38 0.71 7.51 -18.88
C ALA A 38 -0.19 8.27 -19.87
N LEU A 39 -0.82 9.37 -19.46
CA LEU A 39 -1.65 10.21 -20.33
C LEU A 39 -0.80 10.92 -21.38
N ALA A 40 0.38 11.39 -21.00
CA ALA A 40 1.30 12.08 -21.88
C ALA A 40 1.86 11.16 -22.99
N ASN A 41 2.14 9.88 -22.67
CA ASN A 41 2.49 8.83 -23.62
C ASN A 41 1.37 8.54 -24.62
N GLN A 42 0.10 8.77 -24.24
CA GLN A 42 -1.06 8.68 -25.13
C GLN A 42 -1.28 9.95 -25.96
N GLY A 43 -0.35 10.92 -25.92
CA GLY A 43 -0.40 12.15 -26.70
C GLY A 43 -1.21 13.28 -26.06
N ARG A 44 -1.63 13.15 -24.79
CA ARG A 44 -2.33 14.22 -24.07
C ARG A 44 -1.36 15.25 -23.53
N SER A 45 -1.73 16.52 -23.61
CA SER A 45 -1.04 17.60 -22.93
C SER A 45 -1.42 17.62 -21.45
N VAL A 46 -0.45 17.68 -20.55
CA VAL A 46 -0.67 17.56 -19.09
C VAL A 46 0.02 18.69 -18.34
N LEU A 47 -0.72 19.33 -17.42
CA LEU A 47 -0.18 20.20 -16.39
C LEU A 47 -0.08 19.41 -15.09
N LEU A 48 1.12 19.22 -14.56
CA LEU A 48 1.36 18.52 -13.30
C LEU A 48 1.74 19.55 -12.23
N LEU A 49 0.86 19.77 -11.27
CA LEU A 49 0.97 20.82 -10.27
C LEU A 49 1.40 20.22 -8.92
N GLU A 50 2.45 20.74 -8.31
CA GLU A 50 2.95 20.27 -7.02
C GLU A 50 3.29 21.44 -6.10
N ARG A 51 2.97 21.31 -4.81
CA ARG A 51 3.20 22.38 -3.83
C ARG A 51 4.68 22.62 -3.59
N TRP A 52 5.48 21.54 -3.54
CA TRP A 52 6.93 21.58 -3.34
C TRP A 52 7.62 20.50 -4.17
N LEU A 53 8.50 20.91 -5.08
CA LEU A 53 9.26 19.98 -5.91
C LEU A 53 10.52 19.44 -5.23
N SER A 54 10.89 19.96 -4.06
CA SER A 54 11.98 19.40 -3.24
C SER A 54 11.72 17.93 -2.90
N GLU A 55 12.81 17.19 -2.67
CA GLU A 55 12.75 15.78 -2.29
C GLU A 55 11.91 15.62 -1.01
N PRO A 56 10.87 14.76 -1.02
CA PRO A 56 10.04 14.58 0.16
C PRO A 56 10.74 13.68 1.19
N ASP A 57 10.86 14.17 2.41
CA ASP A 57 11.26 13.37 3.57
C ASP A 57 10.02 12.70 4.18
N ARG A 58 9.83 11.41 3.87
CA ARG A 58 8.66 10.62 4.30
C ARG A 58 9.03 9.17 4.55
N ILE A 59 8.46 8.61 5.60
CA ILE A 59 8.61 7.21 6.05
C ILE A 59 7.62 6.23 5.39
N VAL A 60 6.92 6.66 4.33
CA VAL A 60 5.84 5.87 3.70
C VAL A 60 6.17 5.58 2.25
N GLY A 61 5.73 4.42 1.75
CA GLY A 61 5.89 4.06 0.34
C GLY A 61 7.33 3.74 -0.05
N GLU A 62 8.07 3.09 0.86
CA GLU A 62 9.47 2.67 0.69
C GLU A 62 9.62 1.22 0.21
N LEU A 63 8.51 0.49 -0.02
CA LEU A 63 8.52 -0.87 -0.57
C LEU A 63 7.47 -0.98 -1.70
N LEU A 64 7.94 -1.23 -2.92
CA LEU A 64 7.13 -1.50 -4.09
C LEU A 64 7.05 -3.00 -4.33
N GLN A 65 5.81 -3.53 -4.27
CA GLN A 65 5.53 -4.95 -4.52
C GLN A 65 5.84 -5.34 -5.98
N PRO A 66 6.10 -6.64 -6.27
CA PRO A 66 6.37 -7.10 -7.64
C PRO A 66 5.32 -6.67 -8.68
N GLY A 67 4.03 -6.70 -8.35
CA GLY A 67 2.96 -6.22 -9.24
C GLY A 67 3.03 -4.72 -9.53
N GLY A 68 3.50 -3.94 -8.55
CA GLY A 68 3.78 -2.51 -8.69
C GLY A 68 5.00 -2.24 -9.59
N VAL A 69 6.08 -3.00 -9.39
CA VAL A 69 7.28 -2.95 -10.25
C VAL A 69 6.92 -3.26 -11.70
N ALA A 70 6.18 -4.35 -11.95
CA ALA A 70 5.74 -4.73 -13.29
C ALA A 70 4.83 -3.68 -13.93
N SER A 71 3.93 -3.06 -13.15
CA SER A 71 3.07 -1.98 -13.62
C SER A 71 3.87 -0.73 -13.99
N LEU A 72 4.88 -0.37 -13.19
CA LEU A 72 5.75 0.77 -13.44
C LEU A 72 6.59 0.57 -14.71
N GLN A 73 7.13 -0.64 -14.91
CA GLN A 73 7.83 -1.03 -16.13
C GLN A 73 6.91 -0.93 -17.36
N LYS A 74 5.67 -1.42 -17.26
CA LYS A 74 4.68 -1.36 -18.35
C LYS A 74 4.33 0.07 -18.77
N ILE A 75 4.35 1.02 -17.83
CA ILE A 75 4.08 2.44 -18.09
C ILE A 75 5.32 3.16 -18.70
N GLY A 76 6.48 2.52 -18.68
CA GLY A 76 7.74 3.09 -19.16
C GLY A 76 8.47 3.95 -18.13
N LEU A 77 8.25 3.67 -16.84
CA LEU A 77 8.90 4.35 -15.69
C LEU A 77 9.76 3.40 -14.86
N GLY A 78 10.08 2.21 -15.38
CA GLY A 78 10.87 1.20 -14.65
C GLY A 78 12.26 1.69 -14.23
N HIS A 79 12.89 2.54 -15.06
CA HIS A 79 14.21 3.14 -14.79
C HIS A 79 14.22 4.05 -13.56
N CYS A 80 13.05 4.49 -13.07
CA CYS A 80 12.96 5.31 -11.86
C CYS A 80 13.37 4.54 -10.58
N LEU A 81 13.51 3.22 -10.65
CA LEU A 81 14.02 2.38 -9.57
C LEU A 81 15.55 2.22 -9.61
N GLU A 82 16.22 2.73 -10.64
CA GLU A 82 17.66 2.59 -10.85
C GLU A 82 18.41 3.81 -10.31
N GLY A 83 19.62 3.60 -9.78
CA GLY A 83 20.49 4.68 -9.31
C GLY A 83 19.98 5.45 -8.08
N ILE A 84 19.04 4.86 -7.31
CA ILE A 84 18.51 5.44 -6.06
C ILE A 84 18.90 4.67 -4.80
N ASP A 85 19.85 3.74 -4.92
CA ASP A 85 20.23 2.78 -3.87
C ASP A 85 19.04 1.89 -3.46
N ALA A 86 18.27 1.44 -4.46
CA ALA A 86 17.13 0.58 -4.22
C ALA A 86 17.58 -0.86 -3.95
N MET A 87 16.94 -1.50 -2.97
CA MET A 87 17.22 -2.87 -2.55
C MET A 87 16.17 -3.84 -3.13
N PRO A 88 16.59 -4.98 -3.69
CA PRO A 88 15.64 -5.99 -4.13
C PRO A 88 14.93 -6.62 -2.93
N CYS A 89 13.64 -6.91 -3.10
CA CYS A 89 12.85 -7.64 -2.11
C CYS A 89 12.34 -8.95 -2.74
N TYR A 90 12.71 -10.09 -2.17
CA TYR A 90 12.40 -11.42 -2.70
C TYR A 90 11.22 -12.10 -1.99
N GLY A 91 10.68 -11.47 -0.95
CA GLY A 91 9.50 -11.92 -0.21
C GLY A 91 9.52 -11.44 1.22
N TYR A 92 8.97 -12.26 2.11
CA TYR A 92 8.85 -11.93 3.53
C TYR A 92 9.36 -13.04 4.43
N THR A 93 9.83 -12.67 5.61
CA THR A 93 10.07 -13.58 6.73
C THR A 93 9.12 -13.21 7.85
N VAL A 94 8.24 -14.14 8.23
CA VAL A 94 7.29 -13.91 9.33
C VAL A 94 7.84 -14.58 10.59
N PHE A 95 8.08 -13.77 11.62
CA PHE A 95 8.41 -14.23 12.96
C PHE A 95 7.15 -14.25 13.81
N TYR A 96 6.79 -15.41 14.35
CA TYR A 96 5.65 -15.61 15.23
C TYR A 96 6.11 -16.22 16.55
N HIS A 97 6.10 -15.41 17.62
CA HIS A 97 6.59 -15.80 18.96
C HIS A 97 7.96 -16.51 18.95
N GLY A 98 8.89 -16.02 18.13
CA GLY A 98 10.25 -16.54 18.00
C GLY A 98 10.42 -17.65 16.95
N GLU A 99 9.34 -18.25 16.44
CA GLU A 99 9.42 -19.14 15.29
C GLU A 99 9.42 -18.35 13.98
N LYS A 100 10.21 -18.77 12.99
CA LYS A 100 10.27 -18.12 11.68
C LYS A 100 9.68 -18.97 10.56
N VAL A 101 9.03 -18.32 9.60
CA VAL A 101 8.66 -18.90 8.30
C VAL A 101 9.06 -17.96 7.18
N LEU A 102 9.81 -18.48 6.21
CA LEU A 102 10.17 -17.77 4.98
C LEU A 102 9.02 -17.90 3.98
N VAL A 103 8.58 -16.76 3.44
CA VAL A 103 7.46 -16.62 2.50
C VAL A 103 7.98 -15.86 1.27
N PRO A 104 8.69 -16.53 0.38
CA PRO A 104 9.22 -15.90 -0.83
C PRO A 104 8.11 -15.56 -1.83
N TYR A 105 8.36 -14.60 -2.73
CA TYR A 105 7.45 -14.32 -3.84
C TYR A 105 7.26 -15.55 -4.75
N PRO A 106 6.08 -15.71 -5.37
CA PRO A 106 5.74 -16.95 -6.06
C PRO A 106 6.45 -17.06 -7.41
N GLY A 107 6.70 -18.28 -7.87
CA GLY A 107 7.20 -18.54 -9.22
C GLY A 107 6.16 -18.25 -10.29
N LEU A 108 6.61 -17.72 -11.43
CA LEU A 108 5.78 -17.43 -12.60
C LEU A 108 5.96 -18.49 -13.69
N ASP A 109 4.91 -18.76 -14.45
CA ASP A 109 4.99 -19.54 -15.69
C ASP A 109 5.50 -18.68 -16.86
N ASP A 110 5.72 -19.30 -18.02
CA ASP A 110 6.20 -18.62 -19.23
C ASP A 110 5.24 -17.51 -19.73
N SER A 111 3.97 -17.55 -19.30
CA SER A 111 2.95 -16.53 -19.60
C SER A 111 2.87 -15.44 -18.53
N GLY A 112 3.73 -15.47 -17.50
CA GLY A 112 3.74 -14.51 -16.40
C GLY A 112 2.64 -14.73 -15.35
N ASN A 113 1.98 -15.89 -15.34
CA ASN A 113 0.97 -16.22 -14.32
C ASN A 113 1.58 -16.96 -13.13
N VAL A 114 0.94 -16.81 -11.97
CA VAL A 114 1.33 -17.49 -10.72
C VAL A 114 1.06 -18.98 -10.83
N THR A 115 2.12 -19.78 -10.74
CA THR A 115 2.09 -21.25 -10.94
C THR A 115 1.24 -22.00 -9.90
N HIS A 116 1.35 -21.65 -8.61
CA HIS A 116 0.68 -22.33 -7.50
C HIS A 116 -0.41 -21.47 -6.82
N ALA A 117 -1.26 -20.84 -7.63
CA ALA A 117 -2.23 -19.86 -7.14
C ALA A 117 -3.30 -20.42 -6.17
N TRP A 118 -3.60 -21.72 -6.22
CA TRP A 118 -4.61 -22.38 -5.36
C TRP A 118 -4.01 -23.24 -4.25
N GLY A 119 -2.69 -23.45 -4.22
CA GLY A 119 -2.04 -24.31 -3.22
C GLY A 119 -0.68 -24.83 -3.67
N GLY A 120 0.20 -25.03 -2.69
CA GLY A 120 1.60 -25.42 -2.89
C GLY A 120 2.57 -24.24 -2.94
N HIS A 121 3.82 -24.57 -3.29
CA HIS A 121 4.93 -23.65 -3.41
C HIS A 121 5.74 -23.98 -4.65
N SER A 122 6.05 -22.97 -5.46
CA SER A 122 6.87 -23.13 -6.66
C SER A 122 8.32 -23.45 -6.31
N THR A 123 8.91 -24.45 -6.96
CA THR A 123 10.36 -24.69 -6.94
C THR A 123 11.10 -23.94 -8.06
N ALA A 124 10.43 -23.04 -8.77
CA ALA A 124 11.05 -22.31 -9.88
C ALA A 124 12.20 -21.40 -9.39
N ASP A 125 13.31 -21.44 -10.13
CA ASP A 125 14.52 -20.64 -9.87
C ASP A 125 14.29 -19.14 -10.10
N LYS A 126 13.37 -18.78 -11.01
CA LYS A 126 13.04 -17.39 -11.34
C LYS A 126 11.76 -16.96 -10.65
N ARG A 127 11.91 -16.03 -9.71
CA ARG A 127 10.82 -15.36 -9.01
C ARG A 127 10.87 -13.87 -9.29
N PRO A 128 9.72 -13.20 -9.40
CA PRO A 128 9.69 -11.76 -9.49
C PRO A 128 10.09 -11.18 -8.13
N SER A 129 10.70 -10.01 -8.15
CA SER A 129 11.11 -9.28 -6.96
C SER A 129 10.35 -7.97 -6.83
N GLY A 130 10.04 -7.59 -5.59
CA GLY A 130 9.75 -6.22 -5.24
C GLY A 130 11.03 -5.40 -5.16
N CYS A 131 10.88 -4.14 -4.77
CA CYS A 131 11.98 -3.22 -4.62
C CYS A 131 11.69 -2.26 -3.47
N SER A 132 12.62 -2.11 -2.54
CA SER A 132 12.56 -1.11 -1.47
C SER A 132 13.58 0.00 -1.71
N PHE A 133 13.28 1.20 -1.22
CA PHE A 133 14.07 2.40 -1.49
C PHE A 133 13.68 3.54 -0.55
N HIS A 134 14.54 4.54 -0.42
CA HIS A 134 14.14 5.83 0.13
C HIS A 134 13.06 6.49 -0.74
N HIS A 135 11.91 6.80 -0.13
CA HIS A 135 10.74 7.35 -0.84
C HIS A 135 11.06 8.64 -1.60
N GLY A 136 11.84 9.53 -0.98
CA GLY A 136 12.26 10.80 -1.56
C GLY A 136 12.92 10.63 -2.92
N ARG A 137 13.98 9.82 -2.97
CA ARG A 137 14.75 9.52 -4.17
C ARG A 137 13.87 8.97 -5.31
N PHE A 138 12.94 8.07 -4.99
CA PHE A 138 12.00 7.53 -5.97
C PHE A 138 11.04 8.59 -6.53
N ILE A 139 10.46 9.45 -5.67
CA ILE A 139 9.61 10.55 -6.13
C ILE A 139 10.40 11.54 -6.99
N THR A 140 11.63 11.85 -6.61
CA THR A 140 12.51 12.72 -7.41
C THR A 140 12.72 12.14 -8.82
N LYS A 141 13.02 10.84 -8.94
CA LYS A 141 13.15 10.17 -10.25
C LYS A 141 11.86 10.19 -11.10
N LEU A 142 10.71 10.00 -10.47
CA LEU A 142 9.42 10.11 -11.15
C LEU A 142 9.18 11.54 -11.68
N ARG A 143 9.48 12.55 -10.86
CA ARG A 143 9.35 13.97 -11.23
C ARG A 143 10.32 14.34 -12.35
N GLU A 144 11.58 13.89 -12.28
CA GLU A 144 12.57 14.06 -13.36
C GLU A 144 12.04 13.51 -14.69
N SER A 145 11.44 12.31 -14.66
CA SER A 145 10.85 11.69 -15.85
C SER A 145 9.66 12.49 -16.41
N CYS A 146 8.83 13.07 -15.53
CA CYS A 146 7.76 13.96 -15.95
C CYS A 146 8.28 15.29 -16.53
N ILE A 147 9.30 15.90 -15.92
CA ILE A 147 9.92 17.14 -16.40
C ILE A 147 10.53 16.96 -17.80
N ASN A 148 11.16 15.82 -18.05
CA ASN A 148 11.79 15.52 -19.33
C ASN A 148 10.80 15.09 -20.43
N HIS A 149 9.51 14.95 -20.10
CA HIS A 149 8.51 14.51 -21.07
C HIS A 149 7.86 15.69 -21.81
N LYS A 150 8.03 15.76 -23.14
CA LYS A 150 7.59 16.88 -23.99
C LYS A 150 6.12 17.31 -23.88
N ASN A 151 5.22 16.41 -23.49
CA ASN A 151 3.79 16.69 -23.35
C ASN A 151 3.37 17.09 -21.92
N ILE A 152 4.31 17.13 -20.97
CA ILE A 152 4.05 17.46 -19.57
C ILE A 152 4.70 18.80 -19.25
N THR A 153 3.99 19.67 -18.55
CA THR A 153 4.54 20.86 -17.93
C THR A 153 4.36 20.73 -16.43
N VAL A 154 5.48 20.61 -15.71
CA VAL A 154 5.49 20.51 -14.24
C VAL A 154 5.60 21.91 -13.65
N VAL A 155 4.74 22.25 -12.70
CA VAL A 155 4.72 23.57 -12.06
C VAL A 155 4.70 23.45 -10.55
N GLU A 156 5.65 24.14 -9.91
CA GLU A 156 5.61 24.31 -8.45
C GLU A 156 4.57 25.39 -8.09
N THR A 157 3.42 24.95 -7.60
CA THR A 157 2.31 25.83 -7.20
C THR A 157 1.42 25.17 -6.15
N GLU A 158 0.85 25.99 -5.26
CA GLU A 158 -0.08 25.51 -4.23
C GLU A 158 -1.51 25.64 -4.70
N VAL A 159 -2.13 24.52 -5.12
CA VAL A 159 -3.55 24.49 -5.47
C VAL A 159 -4.41 24.75 -4.24
N VAL A 160 -5.36 25.67 -4.36
CA VAL A 160 -6.22 26.13 -3.25
C VAL A 160 -7.68 25.73 -3.40
N LYS A 161 -8.21 25.66 -4.64
CA LYS A 161 -9.60 25.24 -4.89
C LYS A 161 -9.80 24.76 -6.34
N THR A 162 -10.86 23.97 -6.54
CA THR A 162 -11.37 23.65 -7.88
C THR A 162 -12.16 24.83 -8.45
N LEU A 163 -12.07 25.04 -9.76
CA LEU A 163 -12.84 26.05 -10.48
C LEU A 163 -14.05 25.39 -11.12
N ARG A 164 -15.24 25.95 -10.89
CA ARG A 164 -16.51 25.48 -11.47
C ARG A 164 -17.09 26.56 -12.38
N GLY A 165 -17.82 26.13 -13.42
CA GLY A 165 -18.51 27.05 -14.31
C GLY A 165 -19.64 27.80 -13.60
N GLU A 166 -20.00 28.97 -14.12
CA GLU A 166 -21.13 29.77 -13.60
C GLU A 166 -22.49 29.11 -13.93
N VAL A 167 -22.55 28.37 -15.04
CA VAL A 167 -23.78 27.79 -15.59
C VAL A 167 -23.88 26.28 -15.31
N SER A 168 -22.75 25.59 -15.20
CA SER A 168 -22.71 24.14 -14.95
C SER A 168 -21.78 23.81 -13.79
N ASP A 169 -22.11 22.77 -13.04
CA ASP A 169 -21.29 22.26 -11.94
C ASP A 169 -20.00 21.53 -12.41
N GLN A 170 -19.61 21.75 -13.68
CA GLN A 170 -18.44 21.15 -14.28
C GLN A 170 -17.17 21.81 -13.73
N ILE A 171 -16.19 20.99 -13.35
CA ILE A 171 -14.85 21.46 -13.00
C ILE A 171 -14.11 21.84 -14.27
N LEU A 172 -13.66 23.09 -14.35
CA LEU A 172 -12.95 23.66 -15.50
C LEU A 172 -11.42 23.69 -15.29
N GLY A 173 -10.97 23.52 -14.06
CA GLY A 173 -9.58 23.63 -13.68
C GLY A 173 -9.40 23.89 -12.19
N VAL A 174 -8.31 24.56 -11.84
CA VAL A 174 -7.94 24.86 -10.46
C VAL A 174 -7.40 26.27 -10.29
N GLU A 175 -7.70 26.87 -9.15
CA GLU A 175 -7.04 28.08 -8.65
C GLU A 175 -5.87 27.66 -7.76
N SER A 176 -4.77 28.38 -7.89
CA SER A 176 -3.52 28.10 -7.19
C SER A 176 -2.82 29.37 -6.74
N ARG A 177 -1.74 29.18 -5.98
CA ARG A 177 -0.82 30.22 -5.55
C ARG A 177 0.59 29.89 -6.03
N THR A 178 0.99 30.49 -7.14
CA THR A 178 2.28 30.27 -7.80
C THR A 178 3.29 31.31 -7.31
N LYS A 179 4.52 30.88 -7.03
CA LYS A 179 5.59 31.81 -6.62
C LYS A 179 6.06 32.59 -7.84
N ASN A 180 5.88 33.90 -7.83
CA ASN A 180 6.43 34.79 -8.84
C ASN A 180 7.96 34.80 -8.71
N LYS A 181 8.67 34.54 -9.82
CA LYS A 181 10.14 34.41 -9.84
C LYS A 181 10.86 35.75 -9.62
N GLU A 182 10.22 36.87 -9.96
CA GLU A 182 10.79 38.21 -9.85
C GLU A 182 10.59 38.79 -8.45
N THR A 183 9.38 38.65 -7.89
CA THR A 183 9.02 39.23 -6.59
C THR A 183 9.27 38.26 -5.43
N GLY A 184 9.36 36.96 -5.71
CA GLY A 184 9.46 35.90 -4.70
C GLY A 184 8.17 35.64 -3.92
N VAL A 185 7.10 36.39 -4.21
CA VAL A 185 5.79 36.30 -3.52
C VAL A 185 4.89 35.30 -4.22
N LYS A 186 4.06 34.59 -3.44
CA LYS A 186 3.01 33.71 -3.99
C LYS A 186 1.82 34.54 -4.45
N GLU A 187 1.58 34.57 -5.74
CA GLU A 187 0.48 35.29 -6.40
C GLU A 187 -0.60 34.33 -6.88
N LYS A 188 -1.80 34.86 -7.11
CA LYS A 188 -2.95 34.07 -7.55
C LYS A 188 -2.78 33.65 -9.00
N ASP A 189 -3.01 32.37 -9.28
CA ASP A 189 -2.83 31.79 -10.61
C ASP A 189 -3.90 30.73 -10.91
N TYR A 190 -4.10 30.40 -12.18
CA TYR A 190 -5.15 29.51 -12.64
C TYR A 190 -4.63 28.54 -13.70
N TYR A 191 -5.04 27.28 -13.58
CA TYR A 191 -4.71 26.23 -14.53
C TYR A 191 -5.97 25.54 -15.00
N PHE A 192 -6.15 25.42 -16.31
CA PHE A 192 -7.38 24.92 -16.93
C PHE A 192 -7.13 23.62 -17.68
N GLY A 193 -8.13 22.74 -17.66
CA GLY A 193 -8.11 21.54 -18.47
C GLY A 193 -9.45 20.85 -18.59
N GLN A 194 -9.57 20.00 -19.62
CA GLN A 194 -10.81 19.27 -19.89
C GLN A 194 -11.09 18.20 -18.82
N LEU A 195 -10.03 17.71 -18.18
CA LEU A 195 -10.09 16.80 -17.04
C LEU A 195 -9.18 17.31 -15.92
N THR A 196 -9.70 17.34 -14.69
CA THR A 196 -8.91 17.62 -13.48
C THR A 196 -8.81 16.36 -12.64
N ILE A 197 -7.58 15.92 -12.34
CA ILE A 197 -7.29 14.76 -11.51
C ILE A 197 -6.69 15.25 -10.19
N ILE A 198 -7.37 14.99 -9.09
CA ILE A 198 -6.87 15.31 -7.74
C ILE A 198 -6.10 14.10 -7.18
N ALA A 199 -4.80 14.28 -6.96
CA ALA A 199 -3.83 13.29 -6.52
C ALA A 199 -3.00 13.78 -5.32
N ASP A 200 -3.61 14.54 -4.41
CA ASP A 200 -2.97 15.26 -3.29
C ASP A 200 -2.69 14.39 -2.05
N GLY A 201 -2.86 13.07 -2.16
CA GLY A 201 -2.43 12.09 -1.16
C GLY A 201 -3.47 11.73 -0.09
N TYR A 202 -3.01 11.14 1.02
CA TYR A 202 -3.89 10.54 2.01
C TYR A 202 -4.66 11.58 2.84
N ASP A 203 -4.11 12.78 3.03
CA ASP A 203 -4.75 13.89 3.74
C ASP A 203 -5.37 14.91 2.75
N SER A 204 -6.15 14.37 1.82
CA SER A 204 -6.70 15.12 0.70
C SER A 204 -7.72 16.18 1.15
N LYS A 205 -7.56 17.42 0.67
CA LYS A 205 -8.47 18.54 0.96
C LYS A 205 -9.79 18.42 0.21
N TRP A 206 -9.73 17.92 -1.03
CA TRP A 206 -10.89 17.83 -1.93
C TRP A 206 -11.71 16.56 -1.76
N ARG A 207 -11.22 15.58 -0.98
CA ARG A 207 -11.93 14.31 -0.76
C ARG A 207 -13.36 14.52 -0.28
N GLN A 208 -13.62 15.52 0.56
CA GLN A 208 -14.95 15.79 1.12
C GLN A 208 -15.95 16.32 0.09
N GLU A 209 -15.47 16.89 -1.03
CA GLU A 209 -16.35 17.33 -2.13
C GLU A 209 -16.98 16.14 -2.86
N VAL A 210 -16.30 15.00 -2.87
CA VAL A 210 -16.69 13.81 -3.64
C VAL A 210 -17.20 12.69 -2.74
N LEU A 211 -16.61 12.52 -1.55
CA LEU A 211 -16.94 11.46 -0.61
C LEU A 211 -17.59 12.03 0.65
N ARG A 212 -18.72 11.44 1.04
CA ARG A 212 -19.45 11.77 2.27
C ARG A 212 -18.84 11.12 3.52
N THR A 213 -17.88 10.23 3.36
CA THR A 213 -17.26 9.46 4.44
C THR A 213 -15.92 10.08 4.86
N LYS A 214 -15.71 10.20 6.17
CA LYS A 214 -14.43 10.66 6.71
C LYS A 214 -13.46 9.48 6.87
N PRO A 215 -12.15 9.68 6.61
CA PRO A 215 -11.13 8.70 6.98
C PRO A 215 -11.17 8.46 8.49
N LYS A 216 -11.07 7.19 8.89
CA LYS A 216 -10.89 6.81 10.29
C LYS A 216 -9.43 6.39 10.46
N VAL A 217 -8.74 7.00 11.41
CA VAL A 217 -7.38 6.58 11.77
C VAL A 217 -7.48 5.34 12.68
N CYS A 218 -6.74 4.28 12.35
CA CYS A 218 -6.77 3.01 13.09
C CYS A 218 -5.62 2.93 14.11
N SER A 219 -4.42 3.23 13.63
CA SER A 219 -3.16 3.16 14.37
C SER A 219 -2.20 4.22 13.82
N LYS A 220 -1.00 4.29 14.39
CA LYS A 220 0.10 5.12 13.91
C LYS A 220 1.34 4.26 13.78
N PHE A 221 2.03 4.39 12.65
CA PHE A 221 3.36 3.82 12.51
C PHE A 221 4.40 4.78 13.09
N TYR A 222 5.24 4.25 13.96
CA TYR A 222 6.47 4.89 14.40
C TYR A 222 7.63 4.29 13.63
N ALA A 223 8.43 5.15 13.00
CA ALA A 223 9.54 4.71 12.17
C ALA A 223 10.87 4.91 12.88
N LEU A 224 11.77 3.93 12.75
CA LEU A 224 13.19 4.07 13.03
C LEU A 224 13.96 3.79 11.75
N GLU A 225 15.13 4.42 11.64
CA GLU A 225 16.12 4.09 10.63
C GLU A 225 17.31 3.46 11.37
N LEU A 226 17.56 2.20 11.06
CA LEU A 226 18.65 1.43 11.65
C LEU A 226 19.81 1.42 10.65
N ILE A 227 20.98 1.84 11.10
CA ILE A 227 22.19 1.90 10.28
C ILE A 227 22.99 0.61 10.49
N ASP A 228 23.43 0.00 9.39
CA ASP A 228 24.23 -1.22 9.36
C ASP A 228 23.63 -2.36 10.20
N CYS A 229 22.31 -2.51 10.10
CA CYS A 229 21.57 -3.54 10.83
C CYS A 229 21.66 -4.89 10.12
N ASP A 230 22.25 -5.88 10.79
CA ASP A 230 22.28 -7.26 10.31
C ASP A 230 20.87 -7.88 10.35
N LEU A 231 20.27 -8.07 9.17
CA LEU A 231 18.97 -8.72 9.04
C LEU A 231 19.12 -10.25 8.95
N PRO A 232 18.26 -11.03 9.65
CA PRO A 232 18.30 -12.48 9.60
C PRO A 232 18.15 -13.09 8.20
N GLU A 233 17.36 -12.47 7.34
CA GLU A 233 17.13 -12.91 5.95
C GLU A 233 17.25 -11.68 5.03
N PRO A 234 18.47 -11.33 4.57
CA PRO A 234 18.68 -10.18 3.68
C PRO A 234 17.81 -10.25 2.41
N GLY A 235 17.40 -9.09 1.92
CA GLY A 235 16.51 -9.00 0.75
C GLY A 235 15.07 -9.49 1.00
N HIS A 236 14.65 -9.70 2.24
CA HIS A 236 13.26 -10.01 2.60
C HIS A 236 12.69 -8.98 3.58
N GLY A 237 11.40 -8.68 3.46
CA GLY A 237 10.68 -7.91 4.48
C GLY A 237 10.41 -8.78 5.71
N HIS A 238 10.62 -8.28 6.91
CA HIS A 238 10.41 -9.03 8.14
C HIS A 238 9.12 -8.55 8.79
N VAL A 239 8.22 -9.48 9.09
CA VAL A 239 7.00 -9.22 9.86
C VAL A 239 7.17 -9.90 11.22
N ILE A 240 7.30 -9.11 12.27
CA ILE A 240 7.52 -9.62 13.63
C ILE A 240 6.21 -9.52 14.41
N ILE A 241 5.75 -10.67 14.85
CA ILE A 241 4.54 -10.85 15.65
C ILE A 241 4.95 -11.56 16.94
N GLY A 242 4.87 -10.85 18.05
CA GLY A 242 5.26 -11.37 19.36
C GLY A 242 4.36 -10.84 20.46
N ASN A 243 4.93 -10.63 21.64
CA ASN A 243 4.20 -10.04 22.76
C ASN A 243 4.04 -8.51 22.61
N ALA A 244 4.87 -7.90 21.76
CA ALA A 244 4.81 -6.49 21.41
C ALA A 244 3.85 -6.22 20.23
N PHE A 245 3.60 -4.93 19.95
CA PHE A 245 2.93 -4.50 18.72
C PHE A 245 3.61 -5.04 17.46
N PRO A 246 2.86 -5.25 16.34
CA PRO A 246 3.45 -5.70 15.09
C PRO A 246 4.56 -4.77 14.60
N ILE A 247 5.69 -5.36 14.21
CA ILE A 247 6.84 -4.62 13.67
C ILE A 247 7.12 -5.10 12.25
N LEU A 248 7.36 -4.15 11.35
CA LEU A 248 7.85 -4.41 10.01
C LEU A 248 9.31 -3.94 9.91
N LEU A 249 10.20 -4.78 9.39
CA LEU A 249 11.57 -4.39 9.05
C LEU A 249 11.82 -4.65 7.57
N TYR A 250 12.47 -3.73 6.88
CA TYR A 250 12.97 -3.96 5.53
C TYR A 250 14.09 -2.99 5.21
N GLN A 251 15.05 -3.46 4.42
CA GLN A 251 16.17 -2.66 3.98
C GLN A 251 15.71 -1.63 2.94
N ILE A 252 16.11 -0.36 3.07
CA ILE A 252 15.73 0.74 2.16
C ILE A 252 16.92 1.36 1.41
N GLY A 253 18.14 1.00 1.81
CA GLY A 253 19.39 1.39 1.19
C GLY A 253 20.50 0.40 1.56
N THR A 254 21.72 0.61 1.05
CA THR A 254 22.85 -0.29 1.33
C THR A 254 23.16 -0.37 2.83
N HIS A 255 22.95 0.72 3.58
CA HIS A 255 23.26 0.81 5.01
C HIS A 255 22.00 0.96 5.88
N GLU A 256 20.88 1.38 5.28
CA GLU A 256 19.69 1.81 6.00
C GLU A 256 18.61 0.72 5.99
N THR A 257 18.12 0.39 7.19
CA THR A 257 16.97 -0.50 7.41
C THR A 257 15.85 0.26 8.09
N ARG A 258 14.67 0.26 7.47
CA ARG A 258 13.46 0.83 8.07
C ARG A 258 12.85 -0.14 9.06
N ALA A 259 12.55 0.36 10.26
CA ALA A 259 11.66 -0.31 11.19
C ALA A 259 10.37 0.48 11.36
N LEU A 260 9.22 -0.17 11.19
CA LEU A 260 7.90 0.41 11.42
C LEU A 260 7.20 -0.35 12.54
N ILE A 261 6.90 0.33 13.64
CA ILE A 261 6.14 -0.21 14.78
C ILE A 261 4.70 0.30 14.69
N ASP A 262 3.74 -0.61 14.64
CA ASP A 262 2.32 -0.30 14.53
C ASP A 262 1.66 -0.08 15.90
N VAL A 263 1.41 1.18 16.27
CA VAL A 263 0.89 1.52 17.59
C VAL A 263 -0.57 1.96 17.50
N PRO A 264 -1.52 1.28 18.18
CA PRO A 264 -2.93 1.70 18.22
C PRO A 264 -3.13 3.10 18.81
N GLN A 265 -4.22 3.76 18.42
CA GLN A 265 -4.57 5.05 19.03
C GLN A 265 -5.20 4.90 20.41
N GLY A 266 -4.98 5.92 21.27
CA GLY A 266 -5.71 6.08 22.52
C GLY A 266 -5.19 5.25 23.69
N ILE A 267 -3.96 4.73 23.60
CA ILE A 267 -3.30 4.04 24.72
C ILE A 267 -2.58 5.08 25.61
N PRO A 268 -2.95 5.22 26.91
CA PRO A 268 -2.24 6.07 27.88
C PRO A 268 -0.72 5.87 27.88
N GLU A 269 -0.32 4.64 27.58
CA GLU A 269 1.01 4.08 27.53
C GLU A 269 1.92 4.70 26.46
N ALA A 270 1.36 5.15 25.34
CA ALA A 270 2.09 5.81 24.25
C ALA A 270 1.95 7.34 24.28
N SER A 271 1.51 7.90 25.42
CA SER A 271 1.48 9.35 25.60
C SER A 271 2.90 9.92 25.59
N PRO A 272 3.10 11.16 25.09
CA PRO A 272 4.39 11.85 25.16
C PRO A 272 4.90 12.01 26.61
N GLU A 273 3.97 12.07 27.58
CA GLU A 273 4.27 12.24 29.01
C GLU A 273 4.88 10.98 29.65
N ASN A 274 4.61 9.79 29.09
CA ASN A 274 5.06 8.50 29.62
C ASN A 274 6.33 7.94 28.93
N GLY A 275 7.09 8.79 28.21
CA GLY A 275 8.31 8.37 27.50
C GLY A 275 8.09 7.81 26.10
N GLY A 276 6.86 7.90 25.57
CA GLY A 276 6.51 7.46 24.22
C GLY A 276 6.40 5.95 24.04
N ALA A 277 6.09 5.52 22.81
CA ALA A 277 5.74 4.13 22.45
C ALA A 277 6.83 3.06 22.69
N ILE A 278 8.01 3.44 23.20
CA ILE A 278 9.17 2.56 23.39
C ILE A 278 9.00 1.62 24.60
N ASN A 279 8.36 2.08 25.68
CA ASN A 279 8.34 1.34 26.96
C ASN A 279 7.13 0.42 27.14
N ASN A 280 6.15 0.45 26.24
CA ASN A 280 4.79 0.09 26.62
C ASN A 280 4.04 -0.71 25.55
N ALA A 281 4.78 -1.47 24.74
CA ALA A 281 4.22 -2.42 23.78
C ALA A 281 3.48 -3.61 24.44
N LEU A 282 3.13 -3.52 25.72
CA LEU A 282 2.51 -4.56 26.54
C LEU A 282 1.29 -3.99 27.28
N ASP A 283 0.16 -3.84 26.59
CA ASP A 283 -1.12 -4.48 26.97
C ASP A 283 -2.38 -3.82 26.35
N GLN A 284 -3.20 -4.72 25.79
CA GLN A 284 -4.64 -4.69 25.47
C GLN A 284 -5.22 -3.68 24.46
N LEU A 285 -5.98 -4.25 23.50
CA LEU A 285 -6.72 -3.56 22.44
C LEU A 285 -8.22 -3.85 22.50
N TYR A 286 -9.00 -2.82 22.14
CA TYR A 286 -10.32 -2.94 21.51
C TYR A 286 -10.45 -1.91 20.37
N TRP A 287 -10.93 -2.29 19.17
CA TRP A 287 -12.10 -1.70 18.48
C TRP A 287 -12.34 -2.09 16.99
N LYS A 288 -13.61 -1.87 16.55
CA LYS A 288 -14.25 -2.16 15.24
C LYS A 288 -13.78 -1.36 14.01
N ARG A 289 -13.99 -2.02 12.86
CA ARG A 289 -13.76 -1.65 11.44
C ARG A 289 -14.86 -0.82 10.75
N LYS A 290 -14.49 -0.12 9.65
CA LYS A 290 -15.24 0.14 8.40
C LYS A 290 -14.29 0.71 7.29
N PRO A 291 -14.63 0.67 5.97
CA PRO A 291 -13.76 0.08 4.92
C PRO A 291 -13.45 0.99 3.71
N LEU A 292 -12.41 0.66 2.89
CA LEU A 292 -12.29 0.96 1.44
C LEU A 292 -11.24 0.06 0.68
N THR A 293 -11.70 -0.63 -0.40
CA THR A 293 -11.13 -1.11 -1.71
C THR A 293 -10.08 -2.25 -1.92
N GLY A 294 -10.43 -3.32 -2.63
CA GLY A 294 -9.71 -3.81 -3.83
C GLY A 294 -8.98 -5.16 -3.84
N ILE A 295 -9.10 -6.06 -2.85
CA ILE A 295 -8.20 -7.22 -2.57
C ILE A 295 -6.96 -6.84 -1.77
N ILE A 296 -6.11 -5.91 -2.22
CA ILE A 296 -4.94 -5.48 -1.40
C ILE A 296 -5.42 -4.91 -0.07
N ASN A 297 -6.45 -4.06 -0.05
CA ASN A 297 -6.95 -3.54 1.23
C ASN A 297 -7.75 -4.59 2.01
N VAL A 298 -8.40 -5.55 1.34
CA VAL A 298 -9.06 -6.68 2.03
C VAL A 298 -8.02 -7.49 2.78
N LEU A 299 -6.94 -7.84 2.10
CA LEU A 299 -5.84 -8.60 2.65
C LEU A 299 -5.13 -7.78 3.73
N ALA A 300 -4.81 -6.51 3.48
CA ALA A 300 -4.18 -5.64 4.47
C ALA A 300 -5.04 -5.51 5.74
N GLN A 301 -6.36 -5.31 5.62
CA GLN A 301 -7.26 -5.23 6.77
C GLN A 301 -7.48 -6.59 7.46
N ALA A 302 -7.60 -7.68 6.69
CA ALA A 302 -7.73 -9.03 7.20
C ALA A 302 -6.48 -9.46 7.97
N LEU A 303 -5.30 -9.31 7.37
CA LEU A 303 -4.01 -9.57 7.98
C LEU A 303 -3.77 -8.64 9.18
N TYR A 304 -4.07 -7.34 9.08
CA TYR A 304 -3.97 -6.43 10.23
C TYR A 304 -4.82 -6.90 11.41
N SER A 305 -6.10 -7.21 11.17
CA SER A 305 -6.99 -7.67 12.26
C SER A 305 -6.60 -9.04 12.81
N LEU A 306 -5.92 -9.85 12.00
CA LEU A 306 -5.38 -11.15 12.38
C LEU A 306 -4.09 -11.04 13.17
N PHE A 307 -3.21 -10.11 12.81
CA PHE A 307 -1.89 -9.93 13.40
C PHE A 307 -1.89 -9.03 14.63
N ALA A 308 -2.85 -8.10 14.74
CA ALA A 308 -3.12 -7.30 15.95
C ALA A 308 -4.13 -7.99 16.90
N ALA A 309 -4.27 -9.31 16.83
CA ALA A 309 -5.32 -10.08 17.50
C ALA A 309 -5.06 -10.33 19.00
N ASN A 310 -6.02 -9.96 19.86
CA ASN A 310 -5.99 -10.24 21.30
C ASN A 310 -7.12 -11.16 21.81
N ASP A 311 -8.09 -11.49 20.96
CA ASP A 311 -9.21 -12.39 21.29
C ASP A 311 -8.82 -13.86 21.05
N ARG A 312 -9.35 -14.80 21.84
CA ARG A 312 -8.99 -16.23 21.76
C ARG A 312 -9.24 -16.81 20.36
N GLN A 313 -10.32 -16.42 19.70
CA GLN A 313 -10.63 -16.90 18.35
C GLN A 313 -9.72 -16.28 17.29
N LEU A 314 -9.31 -15.02 17.45
CA LEU A 314 -8.41 -14.36 16.52
C LEU A 314 -6.97 -14.86 16.68
N ARG A 315 -6.52 -15.17 17.91
CA ARG A 315 -5.24 -15.86 18.17
C ARG A 315 -5.22 -17.25 17.53
N ALA A 316 -6.34 -17.99 17.60
CA ALA A 316 -6.47 -19.27 16.90
C ALA A 316 -6.35 -19.11 15.38
N LEU A 317 -6.97 -18.09 14.79
CA LEU A 317 -6.83 -17.77 13.36
C LEU A 317 -5.39 -17.35 13.00
N GLN A 318 -4.73 -16.55 13.86
CA GLN A 318 -3.36 -16.10 13.67
C GLN A 318 -2.39 -17.28 13.68
N TYR A 319 -2.51 -18.17 14.66
CA TYR A 319 -1.76 -19.42 14.73
C TYR A 319 -2.05 -20.34 13.55
N GLY A 320 -3.32 -20.42 13.12
CA GLY A 320 -3.73 -21.15 11.92
C GLY A 320 -3.08 -20.61 10.65
N CYS A 321 -2.98 -19.29 10.50
CA CYS A 321 -2.34 -18.63 9.37
C CYS A 321 -0.83 -18.89 9.34
N PHE A 322 -0.15 -18.77 10.48
CA PHE A 322 1.26 -19.10 10.59
C PHE A 322 1.53 -20.58 10.24
N ASN A 323 0.71 -21.51 10.75
CA ASN A 323 0.81 -22.93 10.41
C ASN A 323 0.45 -23.22 8.94
N TYR A 324 -0.44 -22.43 8.34
CA TYR A 324 -0.77 -22.52 6.93
C TYR A 324 0.47 -22.23 6.07
N PHE A 325 1.24 -21.20 6.42
CA PHE A 325 2.52 -20.88 5.77
C PHE A 325 3.58 -21.95 6.04
N LYS A 326 3.71 -22.45 7.28
CA LYS A 326 4.65 -23.55 7.60
C LYS A 326 4.36 -24.83 6.80
N ARG A 327 3.12 -25.06 6.38
CA ARG A 327 2.72 -26.19 5.53
C ARG A 327 3.03 -25.98 4.04
N GLY A 328 3.63 -24.85 3.65
CA GLY A 328 4.07 -24.58 2.29
C GLY A 328 2.98 -24.10 1.34
N SER A 329 1.81 -23.68 1.84
CA SER A 329 0.74 -23.08 1.01
C SER A 329 0.89 -21.56 0.94
N THR A 330 2.02 -21.09 0.39
CA THR A 330 2.44 -19.68 0.46
C THR A 330 2.19 -18.88 -0.81
N ASP A 331 2.23 -19.51 -1.99
CA ASP A 331 2.29 -18.81 -3.28
C ASP A 331 1.02 -18.01 -3.60
N GLY A 332 -0.16 -18.60 -3.38
CA GLY A 332 -1.43 -17.88 -3.56
C GLY A 332 -1.57 -16.66 -2.63
N PRO A 333 -1.40 -16.81 -1.30
CA PRO A 333 -1.44 -15.69 -0.37
C PRO A 333 -0.41 -14.60 -0.66
N VAL A 334 0.84 -14.97 -0.96
CA VAL A 334 1.90 -13.98 -1.25
C VAL A 334 1.70 -13.31 -2.61
N ALA A 335 1.12 -14.01 -3.61
CA ALA A 335 0.74 -13.40 -4.89
C ALA A 335 -0.35 -12.34 -4.74
N LEU A 336 -1.35 -12.59 -3.87
CA LEU A 336 -2.40 -11.64 -3.54
C LEU A 336 -1.80 -10.41 -2.83
N LEU A 337 -0.85 -10.61 -1.92
CA LEU A 337 -0.13 -9.53 -1.23
C LEU A 337 0.73 -8.71 -2.19
N ALA A 338 1.42 -9.38 -3.11
CA ALA A 338 2.29 -8.79 -4.11
C ALA A 338 1.54 -8.02 -5.21
N GLY A 339 0.20 -8.04 -5.21
CA GLY A 339 -0.63 -7.45 -6.27
C GLY A 339 -0.51 -8.15 -7.62
N MET A 340 0.05 -9.37 -7.65
CA MET A 340 0.24 -10.17 -8.85
C MET A 340 -1.02 -10.98 -9.21
N LEU A 341 -1.87 -11.23 -8.22
CA LEU A 341 -3.12 -11.97 -8.38
C LEU A 341 -4.29 -11.10 -7.89
N GLN A 342 -5.28 -10.89 -8.76
CA GLN A 342 -6.48 -10.10 -8.45
C GLN A 342 -7.74 -10.97 -8.63
N ARG A 343 -7.78 -12.11 -7.94
CA ARG A 343 -8.91 -13.07 -8.03
C ARG A 343 -9.59 -13.22 -6.66
N PRO A 344 -10.83 -12.70 -6.48
CA PRO A 344 -11.51 -12.72 -5.18
C PRO A 344 -11.81 -14.13 -4.67
N PHE A 345 -12.06 -15.09 -5.56
CA PHE A 345 -12.30 -16.49 -5.19
C PHE A 345 -11.06 -17.18 -4.61
N ILE A 346 -9.85 -16.82 -5.07
CA ILE A 346 -8.61 -17.37 -4.53
C ILE A 346 -8.34 -16.83 -3.13
N LEU A 347 -8.61 -15.53 -2.92
CA LEU A 347 -8.59 -14.93 -1.60
C LEU A 347 -9.58 -15.64 -0.65
N ALA A 348 -10.80 -15.93 -1.10
CA ALA A 348 -11.79 -16.67 -0.33
C ALA A 348 -11.31 -18.08 0.03
N TYR A 349 -10.77 -18.79 -0.95
CA TYR A 349 -10.25 -20.13 -0.76
C TYR A 349 -9.17 -20.17 0.33
N HIS A 350 -8.15 -19.31 0.25
CA HIS A 350 -7.08 -19.28 1.25
C HIS A 350 -7.60 -18.81 2.61
N PHE A 351 -8.45 -17.80 2.66
CA PHE A 351 -9.01 -17.29 3.91
C PHE A 351 -9.79 -18.38 4.67
N PHE A 352 -10.68 -19.10 3.99
CA PHE A 352 -11.45 -20.18 4.62
C PHE A 352 -10.59 -21.42 4.89
N SER A 353 -9.58 -21.72 4.06
CA SER A 353 -8.61 -22.79 4.33
C SER A 353 -7.85 -22.53 5.64
N VAL A 354 -7.41 -21.28 5.86
CA VAL A 354 -6.82 -20.84 7.13
C VAL A 354 -7.81 -20.97 8.28
N ALA A 355 -9.07 -20.57 8.09
CA ALA A 355 -10.10 -20.68 9.11
C ALA A 355 -10.38 -22.13 9.53
N PHE A 356 -10.52 -23.05 8.56
CA PHE A 356 -10.70 -24.48 8.85
C PHE A 356 -9.47 -25.11 9.49
N LEU A 357 -8.26 -24.72 9.05
CA LEU A 357 -7.02 -25.15 9.70
C LEU A 357 -6.94 -24.67 11.15
N ALA A 358 -7.31 -23.41 11.42
CA ALA A 358 -7.37 -22.86 12.77
C ALA A 358 -8.34 -23.63 13.66
N ILE A 359 -9.54 -23.97 13.13
CA ILE A 359 -10.52 -24.79 13.83
C ILE A 359 -9.95 -26.17 14.17
N TRP A 360 -9.30 -26.82 13.21
CA TRP A 360 -8.68 -28.13 13.41
C TRP A 360 -7.59 -28.07 14.49
N LEU A 361 -6.66 -27.10 14.41
CA LEU A 361 -5.58 -26.94 15.38
C LEU A 361 -6.11 -26.60 16.78
N ASN A 362 -7.13 -25.75 16.88
CA ASN A 362 -7.78 -25.44 18.15
C ASN A 362 -8.48 -26.68 18.72
N ALA A 363 -9.18 -27.46 17.89
CA ALA A 363 -9.82 -28.71 18.33
C ALA A 363 -8.81 -29.72 18.85
N CYS A 364 -7.68 -29.93 18.15
CA CYS A 364 -6.59 -30.79 18.63
C CYS A 364 -6.04 -30.30 19.97
N THR A 365 -5.92 -28.99 20.17
CA THR A 365 -5.41 -28.39 21.42
C THR A 365 -6.40 -28.56 22.58
N VAL A 366 -7.70 -28.37 22.33
CA VAL A 366 -8.76 -28.45 23.36
C VAL A 366 -9.05 -29.90 23.76
N ILE A 367 -9.12 -30.81 22.79
CA ILE A 367 -9.41 -32.24 23.02
C ILE A 367 -8.16 -32.93 23.60
N GLY A 368 -6.97 -32.60 23.09
CA GLY A 368 -5.72 -33.24 23.50
C GLY A 368 -5.66 -34.73 23.13
N CYS A 369 -4.57 -35.41 23.51
CA CYS A 369 -4.33 -36.83 23.20
C CYS A 369 -4.80 -37.80 24.30
N GLY A 370 -5.52 -37.33 25.33
CA GLY A 370 -5.95 -38.14 26.48
C GLY A 370 -7.36 -38.71 26.35
N ILE A 371 -7.65 -39.82 27.05
CA ILE A 371 -8.97 -40.48 27.08
C ILE A 371 -10.10 -39.53 27.55
N LEU A 372 -9.77 -38.58 28.43
CA LEU A 372 -10.72 -37.56 28.92
C LEU A 372 -10.98 -36.43 27.90
N GLY A 373 -10.28 -36.40 26.77
CA GLY A 373 -10.42 -35.39 25.73
C GLY A 373 -11.81 -35.35 25.09
N ILE A 374 -12.48 -36.51 25.02
CA ILE A 374 -13.81 -36.62 24.41
C ILE A 374 -14.87 -35.81 25.19
N PHE A 375 -14.70 -35.64 26.50
CA PHE A 375 -15.59 -34.80 27.31
C PHE A 375 -15.44 -33.30 27.02
N LYS A 376 -14.31 -32.89 26.43
CA LYS A 376 -14.07 -31.51 25.97
C LYS A 376 -14.54 -31.28 24.53
N ALA A 377 -15.06 -32.30 23.84
CA ALA A 377 -15.56 -32.17 22.47
C ALA A 377 -16.68 -31.12 22.32
N PRO A 378 -17.67 -30.98 23.24
CA PRO A 378 -18.67 -29.91 23.15
C PRO A 378 -18.06 -28.51 23.16
N LEU A 379 -17.01 -28.30 23.95
CA LEU A 379 -16.29 -27.03 24.01
C LEU A 379 -15.54 -26.75 22.69
N ALA A 380 -14.90 -27.76 22.11
CA ALA A 380 -14.23 -27.64 20.81
C ALA A 380 -15.22 -27.30 19.67
N ILE A 381 -16.45 -27.82 19.72
CA ILE A 381 -17.51 -27.50 18.77
C ILE A 381 -17.97 -26.04 18.93
N ILE A 382 -18.16 -25.57 20.16
CA ILE A 382 -18.51 -24.16 20.41
C ILE A 382 -17.41 -23.23 19.88
N ASP A 383 -16.14 -23.54 20.17
CA ASP A 383 -15.01 -22.77 19.65
C ASP A 383 -14.98 -22.78 18.12
N ALA A 384 -15.23 -23.93 17.49
CA ALA A 384 -15.26 -24.05 16.03
C ALA A 384 -16.31 -23.12 15.40
N VAL A 385 -17.52 -23.08 15.98
CA VAL A 385 -18.59 -22.17 15.54
C VAL A 385 -18.18 -20.72 15.75
N LEU A 386 -17.61 -20.37 16.91
CA LEU A 386 -17.19 -18.99 17.21
C LEU A 386 -16.05 -18.52 16.30
N ILE A 387 -15.06 -19.38 16.01
CA ILE A 387 -13.96 -19.10 15.09
C ILE A 387 -14.50 -18.88 13.68
N LEU A 388 -15.35 -19.78 13.18
CA LEU A 388 -15.93 -19.66 11.85
C LEU A 388 -16.82 -18.41 11.74
N TRP A 389 -17.65 -18.16 12.75
CA TRP A 389 -18.49 -16.96 12.83
C TRP A 389 -17.65 -15.69 12.76
N LYS A 390 -16.56 -15.62 13.55
CA LYS A 390 -15.63 -14.48 13.53
C LYS A 390 -14.99 -14.31 12.15
N ALA A 391 -14.53 -15.41 11.53
CA ALA A 391 -13.97 -15.41 10.19
C ALA A 391 -14.98 -14.87 9.15
N CYS A 392 -16.23 -15.33 9.19
CA CYS A 392 -17.31 -14.87 8.33
C CYS A 392 -17.62 -13.37 8.51
N ILE A 393 -17.73 -12.89 9.75
CA ILE A 393 -17.94 -11.46 10.04
C ILE A 393 -16.77 -10.60 9.52
N VAL A 394 -15.55 -11.12 9.61
CA VAL A 394 -14.35 -10.43 9.13
C VAL A 394 -14.31 -10.38 7.60
N PHE A 395 -14.75 -11.43 6.91
CA PHE A 395 -14.47 -11.62 5.49
C PHE A 395 -15.65 -11.37 4.55
N LEU A 396 -16.84 -11.90 4.86
CA LEU A 396 -18.00 -11.83 3.96
C LEU A 396 -18.44 -10.40 3.64
N PRO A 397 -18.50 -9.45 4.60
CA PRO A 397 -18.86 -8.07 4.29
C PRO A 397 -17.86 -7.42 3.33
N ILE A 398 -16.59 -7.85 3.38
CA ILE A 398 -15.55 -7.31 2.53
C ILE A 398 -15.69 -7.89 1.12
N MET A 399 -15.80 -9.22 0.99
CA MET A 399 -15.99 -9.88 -0.32
C MET A 399 -17.23 -9.40 -1.07
N TYR A 400 -18.36 -9.27 -0.38
CA TYR A 400 -19.61 -8.83 -1.00
C TYR A 400 -19.43 -7.43 -1.61
N ARG A 401 -18.74 -6.55 -0.88
CA ARG A 401 -18.47 -5.20 -1.36
C ARG A 401 -17.56 -5.18 -2.60
N GLU A 402 -16.52 -6.01 -2.63
CA GLU A 402 -15.56 -6.02 -3.75
C GLU A 402 -16.06 -6.74 -5.00
N THR A 403 -17.07 -7.61 -4.87
CA THR A 403 -17.57 -8.42 -5.98
C THR A 403 -18.85 -7.84 -6.60
N PHE A 404 -19.60 -7.05 -5.83
CA PHE A 404 -20.94 -6.58 -6.20
C PHE A 404 -21.18 -5.07 -6.06
N GLN A 405 -20.22 -4.27 -5.56
CA GLN A 405 -20.23 -2.81 -5.59
C GLN A 405 -19.04 -2.30 -6.38
#